data_AF-A0A2S0LXD1-F1
#
_entry.id   AF-A0A2S0LXD1-F1
#
_cell.length_a   1.000
_cell.length_b   1.000
_cell.length_c   1.000
_cell.angle_alpha   90.00
_cell.angle_beta   90.00
_cell.angle_gamma   90.00
#
_symmetry.space_group_name_H-M   'P 1'
#
loop_
_entity.id
_entity.type
_entity.pdbx_description
1 polymer ?
#
loop_
_entity_poly.entity_id
_entity_poly.type
_entity_poly.pdbx_seq_one_letter_code
_entity_poly.pdbx_strand_id
1 'polypeptide(L)'
;MRIPRRAVTVTTAVCLALGGTTACSPADRAVLFASACSDSTAFPTAPRHEPGQAHLIGQVIRSGLPMGPVPGWDDVVSVADAGTTLAAVHAGGTVSVVGVDHDGLLAGTAGGAGQTLLPRRVSGISDAISVAAVGSAFLVTHADGTVSGWGDSFIASGGLRGDSPVRTTPAAVQGVDEVVSVAAGSLSALALRSDGGVLGWGVNLTEILGEPPGTTVRRIRDVPGAVSVADASGAAVIATATGEVCAWGNNVHGLLGVEPRGGQTNRPVRVDGFGDAGVVQVAGGQHFALALDSAGTVWTWGRTVTGILGDGTTDDTVLSSPRPVPGLPPLRWVGASESSPYGIDGAGALWSWGRGPVRSPEPARDTRPRRVPLAGPAQTVSGALVLLAPGD
;
A
#
# COMPACT_ATOMS: atom_id res chain seq x y z
N MET A 1 -1.47 -21.04 -31.03
CA MET A 1 -2.87 -20.60 -31.16
C MET A 1 -2.97 -19.24 -30.49
N ARG A 2 -3.08 -18.15 -31.27
CA ARG A 2 -3.04 -16.77 -30.75
C ARG A 2 -4.38 -16.46 -30.08
N ILE A 3 -4.36 -16.23 -28.77
CA ILE A 3 -5.50 -15.68 -28.03
C ILE A 3 -5.66 -14.22 -28.50
N PRO A 4 -6.84 -13.80 -28.97
CA PRO A 4 -7.03 -12.42 -29.38
C PRO A 4 -6.93 -11.52 -28.14
N ARG A 5 -5.95 -10.60 -28.15
CA ARG A 5 -5.94 -9.46 -27.23
C ARG A 5 -7.19 -8.65 -27.52
N ARG A 6 -8.24 -8.80 -26.71
CA ARG A 6 -9.27 -7.77 -26.64
C ARG A 6 -8.59 -6.55 -26.04
N ALA A 7 -8.24 -5.60 -26.90
CA ALA A 7 -8.00 -4.23 -26.48
C ALA A 7 -9.26 -3.79 -25.73
N VAL A 8 -9.12 -3.45 -24.44
CA VAL A 8 -10.14 -2.70 -23.72
C VAL A 8 -10.03 -1.27 -24.25
N THR A 9 -10.60 -1.06 -25.43
CA THR A 9 -10.65 0.24 -26.09
C THR A 9 -11.65 1.10 -25.31
N VAL A 10 -11.09 2.06 -24.56
CA VAL A 10 -11.65 3.39 -24.18
C VAL A 10 -13.12 3.55 -24.55
N THR A 11 -14.03 3.12 -23.69
CA THR A 11 -15.49 3.32 -23.91
C THR A 11 -15.98 4.60 -23.23
N THR A 12 -15.38 5.01 -22.10
CA THR A 12 -15.95 6.07 -21.24
C THR A 12 -15.70 7.52 -21.74
N ALA A 13 -14.54 7.82 -22.35
CA ALA A 13 -14.26 9.15 -22.95
C ALA A 13 -15.04 9.37 -24.27
N VAL A 14 -15.31 8.28 -25.00
CA VAL A 14 -16.07 8.30 -26.26
C VAL A 14 -17.57 8.51 -26.00
N CYS A 15 -18.09 8.04 -24.86
CA CYS A 15 -19.52 8.16 -24.53
C CYS A 15 -19.99 9.61 -24.28
N LEU A 16 -19.20 10.42 -23.56
CA LEU A 16 -19.52 11.83 -23.31
C LEU A 16 -19.37 12.69 -24.57
N ALA A 17 -18.40 12.38 -25.45
CA ALA A 17 -18.09 13.19 -26.62
C ALA A 17 -18.95 12.89 -27.87
N LEU A 18 -19.56 11.70 -27.98
CA LEU A 18 -20.27 11.28 -29.21
C LEU A 18 -21.76 10.93 -29.06
N GLY A 19 -22.32 10.84 -27.84
CA GLY A 19 -23.73 10.39 -27.69
C GLY A 19 -24.46 10.72 -26.39
N GLY A 20 -23.87 11.53 -25.50
CA GLY A 20 -24.45 11.82 -24.18
C GLY A 20 -24.35 10.64 -23.20
N THR A 21 -24.84 10.83 -21.97
CA THR A 21 -24.72 9.86 -20.86
C THR A 21 -25.39 8.50 -21.11
N THR A 22 -26.19 8.37 -22.16
CA THR A 22 -26.89 7.14 -22.56
C THR A 22 -25.98 6.06 -23.15
N ALA A 23 -24.76 6.41 -23.58
CA ALA A 23 -23.79 5.45 -24.11
C ALA A 23 -22.94 4.76 -23.02
N CYS A 24 -22.88 5.33 -21.81
CA CYS A 24 -22.12 4.77 -20.69
C CYS A 24 -22.82 3.54 -20.09
N SER A 25 -22.03 2.54 -19.64
CA SER A 25 -22.59 1.43 -18.87
C SER A 25 -23.24 1.96 -17.56
N PRO A 26 -24.18 1.21 -16.95
CA PRO A 26 -24.74 1.59 -15.65
C PRO A 26 -23.67 1.81 -14.58
N ALA A 27 -22.61 0.99 -14.58
CA ALA A 27 -21.50 1.09 -13.64
C ALA A 27 -20.65 2.34 -13.89
N ASP A 28 -20.34 2.67 -15.16
CA ASP A 28 -19.64 3.92 -15.49
C ASP A 28 -20.42 5.15 -15.02
N ARG A 29 -21.74 5.16 -15.22
CA ARG A 29 -22.59 6.25 -14.74
C ARG A 29 -22.62 6.34 -13.21
N ALA A 30 -22.71 5.21 -12.52
CA ALA A 30 -22.76 5.19 -11.07
C ALA A 30 -21.52 5.85 -10.47
N VAL A 31 -20.33 5.53 -10.98
CA VAL A 31 -19.09 6.14 -10.48
C VAL A 31 -18.96 7.62 -10.89
N LEU A 32 -19.38 7.99 -12.10
CA LEU A 32 -19.34 9.39 -12.56
C LEU A 32 -20.23 10.34 -11.73
N PHE A 33 -21.35 9.84 -11.22
CA PHE A 33 -22.31 10.62 -10.42
C PHE A 33 -22.21 10.36 -8.91
N ALA A 34 -21.20 9.61 -8.48
CA ALA A 34 -20.99 9.35 -7.06
C ALA A 34 -20.63 10.63 -6.30
N SER A 35 -21.12 10.72 -5.06
CA SER A 35 -20.89 11.84 -4.16
C SER A 35 -19.40 12.10 -3.97
N ALA A 36 -19.02 13.38 -3.96
CA ALA A 36 -17.69 13.76 -3.51
C ALA A 36 -17.61 13.65 -1.98
N CYS A 37 -16.40 13.49 -1.47
CA CYS A 37 -16.12 13.79 -0.08
C CYS A 37 -16.15 15.30 0.17
N SER A 38 -16.29 15.68 1.44
CA SER A 38 -16.29 17.09 1.84
C SER A 38 -14.89 17.68 1.66
N ASP A 39 -14.82 18.88 1.08
CA ASP A 39 -13.57 19.61 1.00
C ASP A 39 -13.02 19.87 2.41
N SER A 40 -11.72 19.61 2.58
CA SER A 40 -11.02 19.81 3.84
C SER A 40 -9.54 20.09 3.58
N THR A 41 -8.89 20.66 4.59
CA THR A 41 -7.43 20.83 4.61
C THR A 41 -6.87 19.98 5.74
N ALA A 42 -5.68 19.41 5.51
CA ALA A 42 -5.01 18.57 6.49
C ALA A 42 -3.51 18.83 6.44
N PHE A 43 -2.84 18.61 7.57
CA PHE A 43 -1.39 18.67 7.66
C PHE A 43 -0.91 17.37 8.29
N PRO A 44 -0.90 16.27 7.52
CA PRO A 44 -0.44 14.99 8.04
C PRO A 44 1.02 15.09 8.45
N THR A 45 1.34 14.45 9.56
CA THR A 45 2.72 14.35 10.04
C THR A 45 3.29 13.00 9.66
N ALA A 46 4.58 12.97 9.33
CA ALA A 46 5.28 11.71 9.12
C ALA A 46 5.13 10.81 10.37
N PRO A 47 4.92 9.49 10.19
CA PRO A 47 4.90 8.55 11.30
C PRO A 47 6.20 8.67 12.09
N ARG A 48 6.09 8.80 13.41
CA ARG A 48 7.25 8.69 14.30
C ARG A 48 7.35 7.24 14.75
N HIS A 49 8.45 6.59 14.41
CA HIS A 49 8.77 5.25 14.88
C HIS A 49 9.93 5.34 15.85
N GLU A 50 9.82 4.62 16.97
CA GLU A 50 10.93 4.47 17.90
C GLU A 50 11.87 3.39 17.35
N PRO A 51 13.19 3.60 17.44
CA PRO A 51 14.16 2.57 17.05
C PRO A 51 13.87 1.26 17.77
N GLY A 52 13.83 0.17 17.01
CA GLY A 52 13.51 -1.14 17.53
C GLY A 52 14.17 -2.26 16.74
N GLN A 53 13.85 -3.50 17.09
CA GLN A 53 14.44 -4.68 16.46
C GLN A 53 13.52 -5.24 15.38
N ALA A 54 14.05 -5.45 14.18
CA ALA A 54 13.31 -6.09 13.10
C ALA A 54 13.40 -7.62 13.22
N HIS A 55 12.24 -8.28 13.15
CA HIS A 55 12.12 -9.73 13.21
C HIS A 55 11.46 -10.28 11.95
N LEU A 56 11.97 -11.42 11.49
CA LEU A 56 11.36 -12.20 10.43
C LEU A 56 10.34 -13.16 11.04
N ILE A 57 9.06 -12.97 10.66
CA ILE A 57 7.90 -13.75 11.12
C ILE A 57 7.24 -14.57 9.99
N GLY A 58 7.84 -14.58 8.80
CA GLY A 58 7.40 -15.36 7.65
C GLY A 58 8.54 -15.73 6.71
N GLN A 59 8.27 -16.60 5.74
CA GLN A 59 9.30 -17.05 4.78
C GLN A 59 9.48 -16.03 3.65
N VAL A 60 10.74 -15.69 3.34
CA VAL A 60 11.11 -14.83 2.20
C VAL A 60 11.60 -15.69 1.04
N ILE A 61 11.08 -15.44 -0.16
CA ILE A 61 11.20 -16.33 -1.31
C ILE A 61 12.68 -16.57 -1.66
N ARG A 62 13.11 -17.83 -1.57
CA ARG A 62 14.46 -18.30 -1.94
C ARG A 62 15.61 -17.65 -1.17
N SER A 63 15.34 -16.99 -0.04
CA SER A 63 16.36 -16.26 0.72
C SER A 63 17.19 -17.12 1.67
N GLY A 64 16.62 -18.18 2.25
CA GLY A 64 17.28 -18.96 3.29
C GLY A 64 17.49 -18.20 4.61
N LEU A 65 16.82 -17.07 4.82
CA LEU A 65 16.93 -16.29 6.05
C LEU A 65 16.28 -17.01 7.24
N PRO A 66 16.93 -17.04 8.42
CA PRO A 66 16.36 -17.63 9.62
C PRO A 66 15.23 -16.75 10.18
N MET A 67 14.22 -17.40 10.76
CA MET A 67 13.15 -16.72 11.51
C MET A 67 13.70 -16.06 12.79
N GLY A 68 13.05 -15.01 13.26
CA GLY A 68 13.46 -14.26 14.46
C GLY A 68 14.24 -12.99 14.11
N PRO A 69 15.11 -12.48 15.01
CA PRO A 69 15.77 -11.19 14.83
C PRO A 69 16.69 -11.21 13.60
N VAL A 70 16.59 -10.17 12.76
CA VAL A 70 17.50 -10.00 11.62
C VAL A 70 18.82 -9.42 12.13
N PRO A 71 19.97 -10.10 11.95
CA PRO A 71 21.24 -9.64 12.52
C PRO A 71 21.65 -8.25 12.01
N GLY A 72 21.92 -7.30 12.91
CA GLY A 72 22.29 -5.92 12.58
C GLY A 72 21.12 -5.00 12.29
N TRP A 73 19.88 -5.45 12.51
CA TRP A 73 18.65 -4.65 12.45
C TRP A 73 18.07 -4.43 13.87
N ASP A 74 18.90 -3.94 14.79
CA ASP A 74 18.54 -3.66 16.20
C ASP A 74 18.16 -2.19 16.49
N ASP A 75 18.37 -1.29 15.53
CA ASP A 75 18.09 0.15 15.62
C ASP A 75 17.20 0.65 14.45
N VAL A 76 16.24 -0.16 14.05
CA VAL A 76 15.40 0.08 12.85
C VAL A 76 14.17 0.91 13.19
N VAL A 77 13.80 1.84 12.30
CA VAL A 77 12.61 2.69 12.41
C VAL A 77 11.57 2.40 11.33
N SER A 78 11.94 1.73 10.23
CA SER A 78 11.01 1.35 9.16
C SER A 78 11.49 0.09 8.46
N VAL A 79 10.57 -0.76 8.05
CA VAL A 79 10.85 -2.00 7.32
C VAL A 79 9.99 -2.12 6.08
N ALA A 80 10.51 -2.75 5.02
CA ALA A 80 9.77 -3.07 3.81
C ALA A 80 10.14 -4.47 3.29
N ASP A 81 9.14 -5.19 2.79
CA ASP A 81 9.26 -6.53 2.22
C ASP A 81 8.82 -6.49 0.76
N ALA A 82 9.76 -6.69 -0.16
CA ALA A 82 9.52 -6.80 -1.60
C ALA A 82 9.40 -8.28 -2.07
N GLY A 83 9.16 -9.21 -1.14
CA GLY A 83 8.96 -10.65 -1.35
C GLY A 83 10.24 -11.46 -1.53
N THR A 84 11.26 -10.90 -2.19
CA THR A 84 12.58 -11.53 -2.41
C THR A 84 13.71 -10.84 -1.67
N THR A 85 13.61 -9.52 -1.53
CA THR A 85 14.53 -8.67 -0.77
C THR A 85 13.75 -7.89 0.29
N LEU A 86 14.39 -7.71 1.43
CA LEU A 86 13.93 -6.94 2.56
C LEU A 86 14.76 -5.67 2.67
N ALA A 87 14.17 -4.57 3.12
CA ALA A 87 14.86 -3.32 3.41
C ALA A 87 14.51 -2.81 4.82
N ALA A 88 15.48 -2.13 5.45
CA ALA A 88 15.30 -1.47 6.73
C ALA A 88 15.92 -0.06 6.71
N VAL A 89 15.23 0.89 7.32
CA VAL A 89 15.76 2.22 7.66
C VAL A 89 16.21 2.19 9.11
N HIS A 90 17.46 2.58 9.34
CA HIS A 90 18.04 2.68 10.67
C HIS A 90 17.82 4.08 11.27
N ALA A 91 17.84 4.19 12.59
CA ALA A 91 17.63 5.44 13.32
C ALA A 91 18.58 6.58 12.90
N GLY A 92 19.78 6.24 12.44
CA GLY A 92 20.76 7.19 11.88
C GLY A 92 20.50 7.62 10.44
N GLY A 93 19.36 7.28 9.84
CA GLY A 93 18.95 7.66 8.48
C GLY A 93 19.55 6.82 7.35
N THR A 94 20.31 5.78 7.68
CA THR A 94 20.90 4.86 6.67
C THR A 94 19.94 3.74 6.32
N VAL A 95 20.12 3.14 5.14
CA VAL A 95 19.30 2.01 4.67
C VAL A 95 20.17 0.77 4.50
N SER A 96 19.64 -0.40 4.84
CA SER A 96 20.25 -1.68 4.52
C SER A 96 19.24 -2.67 3.93
N VAL A 97 19.76 -3.64 3.18
CA VAL A 97 18.97 -4.65 2.46
C VAL A 97 19.50 -6.05 2.71
N VAL A 98 18.61 -7.04 2.72
CA VAL A 98 18.94 -8.46 2.87
C VAL A 98 18.00 -9.34 2.03
N GLY A 99 18.50 -10.44 1.47
CA GLY A 99 17.69 -11.36 0.65
C GLY A 99 18.31 -11.65 -0.72
N VAL A 100 17.44 -11.94 -1.69
CA VAL A 100 17.81 -12.32 -3.06
C VAL A 100 17.59 -11.16 -4.01
N ASP A 101 18.61 -10.84 -4.80
CA ASP A 101 18.51 -9.80 -5.81
C ASP A 101 17.50 -10.19 -6.89
N HIS A 102 16.42 -9.41 -6.96
CA HIS A 102 15.46 -9.41 -8.03
C HIS A 102 15.39 -7.97 -8.52
N ASP A 103 15.56 -7.74 -9.82
CA ASP A 103 15.49 -6.40 -10.42
C ASP A 103 16.39 -5.35 -9.73
N GLY A 104 17.56 -5.73 -9.21
CA GLY A 104 18.53 -4.80 -8.63
C GLY A 104 18.20 -4.31 -7.21
N LEU A 105 17.25 -4.95 -6.52
CA LEU A 105 16.82 -4.61 -5.17
C LEU A 105 17.94 -4.64 -4.12
N LEU A 106 19.04 -5.39 -4.33
CA LEU A 106 20.19 -5.36 -3.41
C LEU A 106 21.08 -4.12 -3.53
N ALA A 107 20.81 -3.24 -4.51
CA ALA A 107 21.54 -2.02 -4.83
C ALA A 107 23.06 -2.18 -5.11
N GLY A 108 23.60 -1.63 -6.19
CA GLY A 108 25.02 -1.69 -6.56
C GLY A 108 25.46 -3.06 -7.09
N THR A 109 24.53 -3.97 -7.37
CA THR A 109 24.76 -5.23 -8.08
C THR A 109 24.26 -5.09 -9.52
N ALA A 110 25.17 -4.95 -10.49
CA ALA A 110 24.79 -4.93 -11.91
C ALA A 110 24.79 -6.37 -12.47
N GLY A 111 23.60 -6.92 -12.71
CA GLY A 111 23.39 -8.09 -13.59
C GLY A 111 23.81 -9.46 -13.04
N GLY A 112 22.86 -10.17 -12.40
CA GLY A 112 22.99 -11.59 -12.02
C GLY A 112 22.41 -11.88 -10.64
N ALA A 113 21.92 -13.10 -10.40
CA ALA A 113 21.33 -13.51 -9.12
C ALA A 113 22.40 -13.52 -8.00
N GLY A 114 22.52 -12.39 -7.30
CA GLY A 114 23.23 -12.30 -6.03
C GLY A 114 22.27 -12.51 -4.86
N GLN A 115 22.77 -13.02 -3.74
CA GLN A 115 22.05 -13.00 -2.47
C GLN A 115 22.96 -12.42 -1.39
N THR A 116 22.36 -11.79 -0.39
CA THR A 116 23.05 -11.48 0.86
C THR A 116 22.23 -12.00 2.04
N LEU A 117 22.87 -12.76 2.92
CA LEU A 117 22.27 -13.30 4.14
C LEU A 117 22.50 -12.41 5.36
N LEU A 118 23.37 -11.41 5.22
CA LEU A 118 23.61 -10.38 6.21
C LEU A 118 23.18 -9.04 5.61
N PRO A 119 22.63 -8.11 6.42
CA PRO A 119 22.30 -6.80 5.94
C PRO A 119 23.47 -6.11 5.28
N ARG A 120 23.23 -5.61 4.07
CA ARG A 120 24.17 -4.83 3.30
C ARG A 120 23.68 -3.39 3.27
N ARG A 121 24.54 -2.45 3.63
CA ARG A 121 24.23 -1.03 3.54
C ARG A 121 24.04 -0.60 2.09
N VAL A 122 22.98 0.16 1.83
CA VAL A 122 22.72 0.86 0.57
C VAL A 122 23.47 2.19 0.58
N SER A 123 24.37 2.39 -0.38
CA SER A 123 25.17 3.62 -0.49
C SER A 123 24.35 4.81 -0.95
N GLY A 124 24.70 6.01 -0.48
CA GLY A 124 24.09 7.27 -0.94
C GLY A 124 22.83 7.71 -0.20
N ILE A 125 22.45 7.03 0.89
CA ILE A 125 21.31 7.39 1.74
C ILE A 125 21.78 7.55 3.20
N SER A 126 21.45 8.69 3.81
CA SER A 126 21.88 9.03 5.19
C SER A 126 20.83 9.78 6.02
N ASP A 127 19.66 10.06 5.46
CA ASP A 127 18.60 10.89 6.02
C ASP A 127 17.21 10.27 5.77
N ALA A 128 17.16 8.96 5.55
CA ALA A 128 15.91 8.23 5.37
C ALA A 128 15.08 8.22 6.67
N ILE A 129 13.77 8.38 6.53
CA ILE A 129 12.81 8.25 7.65
C ILE A 129 11.88 7.04 7.48
N SER A 130 11.64 6.59 6.24
CA SER A 130 10.83 5.42 5.95
C SER A 130 11.20 4.76 4.63
N VAL A 131 10.80 3.49 4.48
CA VAL A 131 10.97 2.72 3.24
C VAL A 131 9.67 1.97 2.93
N ALA A 132 9.28 1.96 1.65
CA ALA A 132 8.16 1.20 1.12
C ALA A 132 8.63 0.30 -0.04
N ALA A 133 8.06 -0.90 -0.13
CA ALA A 133 8.24 -1.80 -1.27
C ALA A 133 7.06 -1.64 -2.23
N VAL A 134 7.31 -1.26 -3.48
CA VAL A 134 6.29 -1.01 -4.51
C VAL A 134 6.62 -1.86 -5.73
N GLY A 135 5.89 -2.97 -5.92
CA GLY A 135 6.28 -3.99 -6.89
C GLY A 135 7.71 -4.50 -6.63
N SER A 136 8.56 -4.47 -7.65
CA SER A 136 9.99 -4.80 -7.54
C SER A 136 10.88 -3.56 -7.32
N ALA A 137 10.39 -2.53 -6.63
CA ALA A 137 11.17 -1.34 -6.28
C ALA A 137 11.08 -1.00 -4.79
N PHE A 138 12.14 -0.38 -4.26
CA PHE A 138 12.08 0.30 -2.96
C PHE A 138 12.01 1.81 -3.17
N LEU A 139 11.14 2.46 -2.40
CA LEU A 139 11.03 3.91 -2.32
C LEU A 139 11.34 4.34 -0.89
N VAL A 140 12.25 5.30 -0.75
CA VAL A 140 12.69 5.84 0.54
C VAL A 140 12.21 7.27 0.65
N THR A 141 11.52 7.57 1.76
CA THR A 141 11.17 8.96 2.11
C THR A 141 12.30 9.54 2.95
N HIS A 142 12.77 10.73 2.57
CA HIS A 142 13.85 11.45 3.25
C HIS A 142 13.29 12.48 4.23
N ALA A 143 14.11 12.88 5.21
CA ALA A 143 13.73 13.85 6.23
C ALA A 143 13.39 15.24 5.67
N ASP A 144 13.89 15.58 4.47
CA ASP A 144 13.59 16.82 3.75
C ASP A 144 12.27 16.75 2.95
N GLY A 145 11.57 15.61 2.99
CA GLY A 145 10.32 15.37 2.27
C GLY A 145 10.50 14.93 0.82
N THR A 146 11.72 14.70 0.35
CA THR A 146 11.97 14.11 -0.98
C THR A 146 11.85 12.58 -0.95
N VAL A 147 11.73 11.97 -2.13
CA VAL A 147 11.73 10.50 -2.28
C VAL A 147 12.82 10.06 -3.23
N SER A 148 13.56 9.02 -2.87
CA SER A 148 14.47 8.30 -3.76
C SER A 148 14.02 6.86 -3.96
N GLY A 149 14.48 6.21 -5.03
CA GLY A 149 14.15 4.82 -5.29
C GLY A 149 15.18 4.06 -6.11
N TRP A 150 15.11 2.73 -6.03
CA TRP A 150 15.86 1.77 -6.85
C TRP A 150 15.03 0.49 -7.03
N GLY A 151 15.51 -0.44 -7.85
CA GLY A 151 14.78 -1.63 -8.28
C GLY A 151 14.17 -1.44 -9.68
N ASP A 152 12.91 -1.81 -9.87
CA ASP A 152 12.14 -1.51 -11.07
C ASP A 152 12.26 -0.03 -11.47
N SER A 153 12.82 0.22 -12.65
CA SER A 153 13.18 1.57 -13.07
C SER A 153 11.96 2.44 -13.37
N PHE A 154 10.83 1.84 -13.74
CA PHE A 154 9.61 2.56 -14.06
C PHE A 154 9.02 3.18 -12.78
N ILE A 155 8.93 2.43 -11.69
CA ILE A 155 8.48 2.95 -10.40
C ILE A 155 9.53 3.88 -9.78
N ALA A 156 10.80 3.47 -9.76
CA ALA A 156 11.90 4.25 -9.15
C ALA A 156 12.22 5.56 -9.90
N SER A 157 11.73 5.74 -11.13
CA SER A 157 11.90 6.98 -11.91
C SER A 157 10.61 7.80 -12.02
N GLY A 158 9.63 7.58 -11.15
CA GLY A 158 8.42 8.40 -11.18
C GLY A 158 7.54 8.13 -12.40
N GLY A 159 7.54 6.88 -12.90
CA GLY A 159 6.77 6.46 -14.08
C GLY A 159 7.38 6.85 -15.43
N LEU A 160 8.62 7.33 -15.44
CA LEU A 160 9.39 7.60 -16.65
C LEU A 160 9.98 6.29 -17.20
N ARG A 161 9.88 6.11 -18.52
CA ARG A 161 10.51 4.98 -19.22
C ARG A 161 11.94 5.35 -19.60
N GLY A 162 12.92 4.60 -19.10
CA GLY A 162 14.32 4.68 -19.52
C GLY A 162 14.74 3.46 -20.34
N ASP A 163 16.01 3.45 -20.78
CA ASP A 163 16.57 2.36 -21.59
C ASP A 163 16.83 1.08 -20.77
N SER A 164 17.02 1.21 -19.45
CA SER A 164 17.19 0.09 -18.54
C SER A 164 15.89 -0.18 -17.78
N PRO A 165 15.42 -1.44 -17.68
CA PRO A 165 14.26 -1.81 -16.87
C PRO A 165 14.55 -1.77 -15.36
N VAL A 166 15.82 -1.64 -14.97
CA VAL A 166 16.28 -1.72 -13.59
C VAL A 166 17.20 -0.55 -13.24
N ARG A 167 17.04 -0.03 -12.02
CA ARG A 167 17.98 0.88 -11.35
C ARG A 167 18.62 0.17 -10.17
N THR A 168 19.93 -0.02 -10.23
CA THR A 168 20.68 -0.64 -9.12
C THR A 168 21.21 0.39 -8.14
N THR A 169 21.11 1.68 -8.41
CA THR A 169 21.53 2.72 -7.45
C THR A 169 20.34 3.60 -7.08
N PRO A 170 20.19 3.97 -5.79
CA PRO A 170 19.19 4.94 -5.39
C PRO A 170 19.32 6.24 -6.18
N ALA A 171 18.21 6.76 -6.65
CA ALA A 171 18.14 8.06 -7.32
C ALA A 171 16.86 8.80 -6.91
N ALA A 172 16.92 10.13 -6.88
CA ALA A 172 15.76 10.96 -6.58
C ALA A 172 14.64 10.77 -7.61
N VAL A 173 13.42 10.58 -7.12
CA VAL A 173 12.20 10.57 -7.93
C VAL A 173 11.83 12.02 -8.22
N GLN A 174 12.03 12.46 -9.47
CA GLN A 174 11.84 13.86 -9.85
C GLN A 174 10.37 14.30 -9.68
N GLY A 175 10.17 15.49 -9.11
CA GLY A 175 8.84 16.08 -8.89
C GLY A 175 8.09 15.52 -7.68
N VAL A 176 8.76 14.75 -6.81
CA VAL A 176 8.20 14.22 -5.56
C VAL A 176 8.87 14.93 -4.38
N ASP A 177 8.11 15.84 -3.76
CA ASP A 177 8.54 16.70 -2.65
C ASP A 177 7.45 16.81 -1.58
N GLU A 178 7.85 17.32 -0.41
CA GLU A 178 6.99 17.54 0.76
C GLU A 178 6.24 16.28 1.23
N VAL A 179 6.80 15.10 0.98
CA VAL A 179 6.19 13.80 1.28
C VAL A 179 6.37 13.43 2.75
N VAL A 180 5.30 12.93 3.36
CA VAL A 180 5.31 12.38 4.74
C VAL A 180 5.16 10.86 4.78
N SER A 181 4.57 10.26 3.76
CA SER A 181 4.46 8.80 3.63
C SER A 181 4.21 8.37 2.18
N VAL A 182 4.69 7.17 1.82
CA VAL A 182 4.40 6.53 0.54
C VAL A 182 3.58 5.26 0.79
N ALA A 183 2.42 5.15 0.14
CA ALA A 183 1.65 3.91 0.09
C ALA A 183 2.08 3.06 -1.10
N ALA A 184 2.24 1.77 -0.82
CA ALA A 184 2.69 0.79 -1.79
C ALA A 184 1.52 0.21 -2.61
N GLY A 185 1.62 0.33 -3.94
CA GLY A 185 0.83 -0.45 -4.89
C GLY A 185 1.68 -1.53 -5.57
N SER A 186 1.05 -2.33 -6.43
CA SER A 186 1.76 -3.38 -7.18
C SER A 186 2.59 -2.82 -8.34
N LEU A 187 2.12 -1.75 -8.99
CA LEU A 187 2.77 -1.07 -10.12
C LEU A 187 2.47 0.44 -10.11
N SER A 188 2.18 0.98 -8.92
CA SER A 188 1.78 2.35 -8.68
C SER A 188 2.22 2.76 -7.29
N ALA A 189 2.57 4.03 -7.13
CA ALA A 189 2.88 4.63 -5.84
C ALA A 189 2.01 5.85 -5.62
N LEU A 190 1.58 6.02 -4.37
CA LEU A 190 0.89 7.21 -3.89
C LEU A 190 1.72 7.83 -2.78
N ALA A 191 2.08 9.10 -2.92
CA ALA A 191 2.79 9.85 -1.90
C ALA A 191 1.87 10.89 -1.26
N LEU A 192 1.68 10.76 0.05
CA LEU A 192 0.97 11.74 0.87
C LEU A 192 1.90 12.91 1.16
N ARG A 193 1.47 14.12 0.83
CA ARG A 193 2.21 15.35 1.12
C ARG A 193 1.80 15.92 2.47
N SER A 194 2.69 16.72 3.05
CA SER A 194 2.50 17.45 4.31
C SER A 194 1.38 18.51 4.27
N ASP A 195 0.91 18.88 3.07
CA ASP A 195 -0.24 19.77 2.84
C ASP A 195 -1.58 19.02 2.67
N GLY A 196 -1.58 17.69 2.89
CA GLY A 196 -2.75 16.83 2.72
C GLY A 196 -3.06 16.50 1.25
N GLY A 197 -2.25 16.96 0.30
CA GLY A 197 -2.31 16.59 -1.10
C GLY A 197 -1.72 15.19 -1.37
N VAL A 198 -2.04 14.63 -2.53
CA VAL A 198 -1.52 13.32 -2.95
C VAL A 198 -0.85 13.45 -4.31
N LEU A 199 0.38 12.96 -4.40
CA LEU A 199 1.06 12.68 -5.67
C LEU A 199 0.87 11.21 -6.03
N GLY A 200 0.86 10.90 -7.31
CA GLY A 200 0.91 9.54 -7.78
C GLY A 200 1.66 9.38 -9.10
N TRP A 201 2.34 8.25 -9.27
CA TRP A 201 2.91 7.77 -10.52
C TRP A 201 2.84 6.23 -10.67
N GLY A 202 3.04 5.74 -11.88
CA GLY A 202 2.91 4.33 -12.23
C GLY A 202 1.66 4.07 -13.06
N VAL A 203 1.24 2.80 -13.17
CA VAL A 203 0.05 2.43 -13.95
C VAL A 203 -1.20 2.51 -13.09
N ASN A 204 -2.37 2.63 -13.74
CA ASN A 204 -3.69 2.51 -13.09
C ASN A 204 -4.02 3.55 -12.01
N LEU A 205 -3.24 4.63 -11.86
CA LEU A 205 -3.54 5.67 -10.88
C LEU A 205 -4.75 6.52 -11.24
N THR A 206 -5.00 6.71 -12.54
CA THR A 206 -6.18 7.40 -13.06
C THR A 206 -6.57 6.98 -14.48
N GLU A 207 -6.00 5.91 -15.03
CA GLU A 207 -6.30 5.47 -16.41
C GLU A 207 -7.07 4.13 -16.42
N ILE A 208 -8.37 4.03 -16.67
CA ILE A 208 -9.42 5.01 -16.96
C ILE A 208 -9.06 6.18 -17.90
N LEU A 209 -8.79 5.87 -19.17
CA LEU A 209 -8.81 6.83 -20.30
C LEU A 209 -7.55 7.74 -20.45
N GLY A 210 -6.61 7.29 -21.30
CA GLY A 210 -6.28 8.01 -22.53
C GLY A 210 -5.64 9.41 -22.48
N GLU A 211 -5.01 9.83 -21.39
CA GLU A 211 -4.22 11.08 -21.36
C GLU A 211 -2.73 10.77 -21.27
N PRO A 212 -2.02 10.54 -22.39
CA PRO A 212 -0.58 10.34 -22.36
C PRO A 212 0.16 11.64 -21.96
N PRO A 213 1.15 11.57 -21.06
CA PRO A 213 1.64 10.39 -20.35
C PRO A 213 1.14 10.33 -18.89
N GLY A 214 -0.01 9.69 -18.66
CA GLY A 214 -0.65 9.51 -17.34
C GLY A 214 0.05 8.54 -16.38
N THR A 215 1.28 8.10 -16.70
CA THR A 215 2.11 7.28 -15.82
C THR A 215 3.08 8.09 -14.96
N THR A 216 3.35 9.34 -15.34
CA THR A 216 4.36 10.16 -14.67
C THR A 216 3.85 10.79 -13.37
N VAL A 217 4.77 11.22 -12.50
CA VAL A 217 4.44 11.92 -11.25
C VAL A 217 3.49 13.08 -11.51
N ARG A 218 2.37 13.07 -10.79
CA ARG A 218 1.39 14.14 -10.85
C ARG A 218 0.63 14.27 -9.54
N ARG A 219 0.20 15.49 -9.29
CA ARG A 219 -0.75 15.78 -8.20
C ARG A 219 -2.14 15.30 -8.60
N ILE A 220 -2.75 14.49 -7.74
CA ILE A 220 -4.15 14.11 -7.86
C ILE A 220 -4.98 15.35 -7.47
N ARG A 221 -5.93 15.70 -8.34
CA ARG A 221 -6.77 16.90 -8.16
C ARG A 221 -7.94 16.58 -7.24
N ASP A 222 -8.47 17.63 -6.62
CA ASP A 222 -9.70 17.58 -5.82
C ASP A 222 -9.63 16.54 -4.69
N VAL A 223 -8.43 16.33 -4.14
CA VAL A 223 -8.21 15.48 -2.96
C VAL A 223 -8.53 16.31 -1.71
N PRO A 224 -9.54 15.92 -0.91
CA PRO A 224 -9.88 16.60 0.33
C PRO A 224 -8.92 16.18 1.43
N GLY A 225 -8.14 17.14 1.95
CA GLY A 225 -7.22 17.04 3.09
C GLY A 225 -6.93 15.63 3.59
N ALA A 226 -6.11 14.87 2.86
CA ALA A 226 -5.82 13.48 3.19
C ALA A 226 -4.93 13.41 4.45
N VAL A 227 -5.23 12.46 5.33
CA VAL A 227 -4.41 12.14 6.52
C VAL A 227 -3.78 10.75 6.45
N SER A 228 -4.33 9.87 5.61
CA SER A 228 -3.80 8.53 5.34
C SER A 228 -4.13 8.15 3.89
N VAL A 229 -3.24 7.41 3.24
CA VAL A 229 -3.41 6.93 1.85
C VAL A 229 -3.06 5.46 1.74
N ALA A 230 -3.76 4.75 0.86
CA ALA A 230 -3.52 3.34 0.54
C ALA A 230 -3.79 3.07 -0.95
N ASP A 231 -3.08 2.09 -1.52
CA ASP A 231 -3.37 1.52 -2.84
C ASP A 231 -3.92 0.10 -2.64
N ALA A 232 -5.16 -0.12 -3.08
CA ALA A 232 -5.86 -1.40 -3.04
C ALA A 232 -5.91 -2.05 -4.44
N SER A 233 -4.75 -2.12 -5.10
CA SER A 233 -4.54 -2.69 -6.44
C SER A 233 -5.32 -1.97 -7.55
N GLY A 234 -5.01 -0.68 -7.69
CA GLY A 234 -5.60 0.18 -8.73
C GLY A 234 -6.88 0.90 -8.29
N ALA A 235 -7.25 0.79 -7.01
CA ALA A 235 -8.09 1.77 -6.34
C ALA A 235 -7.25 2.47 -5.28
N ALA A 236 -7.12 3.79 -5.39
CA ALA A 236 -6.55 4.60 -4.33
C ALA A 236 -7.63 4.88 -3.29
N VAL A 237 -7.29 4.75 -2.01
CA VAL A 237 -8.19 4.99 -0.88
C VAL A 237 -7.50 5.95 0.07
N ILE A 238 -8.24 6.93 0.58
CA ILE A 238 -7.76 7.91 1.56
C ILE A 238 -8.72 8.03 2.75
N ALA A 239 -8.17 8.32 3.92
CA ALA A 239 -8.90 8.95 5.02
C ALA A 239 -8.65 10.46 4.98
N THR A 240 -9.67 11.26 5.27
CA THR A 240 -9.59 12.72 5.29
C THR A 240 -9.52 13.25 6.73
N ALA A 241 -9.15 14.53 6.90
CA ALA A 241 -9.20 15.21 8.20
C ALA A 241 -10.62 15.33 8.79
N THR A 242 -11.68 15.16 7.97
CA THR A 242 -13.07 15.12 8.43
C THR A 242 -13.49 13.74 8.95
N GLY A 243 -12.63 12.72 8.81
CA GLY A 243 -12.95 11.34 9.15
C GLY A 243 -13.74 10.60 8.06
N GLU A 244 -13.85 11.18 6.87
CA GLU A 244 -14.45 10.52 5.70
C GLU A 244 -13.44 9.61 4.99
N VAL A 245 -13.95 8.65 4.23
CA VAL A 245 -13.14 7.82 3.33
C VAL A 245 -13.50 8.16 1.89
N CYS A 246 -12.49 8.43 1.08
CA CYS A 246 -12.64 8.67 -0.35
C CYS A 246 -11.83 7.65 -1.12
N ALA A 247 -12.31 7.28 -2.30
CA ALA A 247 -11.59 6.40 -3.19
C ALA A 247 -11.72 6.83 -4.65
N TRP A 248 -10.76 6.45 -5.47
CA TRP A 248 -10.83 6.61 -6.93
C TRP A 248 -10.06 5.48 -7.60
N GLY A 249 -10.17 5.40 -8.93
CA GLY A 249 -9.60 4.33 -9.74
C GLY A 249 -10.63 3.27 -10.12
N ASN A 250 -10.25 2.01 -9.97
CA ASN A 250 -11.02 0.86 -10.46
C ASN A 250 -12.08 0.37 -9.45
N ASN A 251 -13.33 0.19 -9.90
CA ASN A 251 -14.43 -0.31 -9.04
C ASN A 251 -14.90 -1.74 -9.35
N VAL A 252 -14.09 -2.56 -10.04
CA VAL A 252 -14.43 -3.97 -10.34
C VAL A 252 -14.59 -4.79 -9.04
N HIS A 253 -13.86 -4.42 -7.99
CA HIS A 253 -13.93 -5.05 -6.68
C HIS A 253 -14.78 -4.27 -5.67
N GLY A 254 -15.59 -3.28 -6.08
CA GLY A 254 -16.46 -2.52 -5.16
C GLY A 254 -15.70 -1.58 -4.22
N LEU A 255 -14.41 -1.33 -4.47
CA LEU A 255 -13.53 -0.56 -3.59
C LEU A 255 -13.92 0.93 -3.49
N LEU A 256 -14.69 1.44 -4.44
CA LEU A 256 -15.16 2.82 -4.44
C LEU A 256 -16.46 3.01 -3.64
N GLY A 257 -17.06 1.94 -3.11
CA GLY A 257 -18.29 2.05 -2.32
C GLY A 257 -19.57 2.22 -3.16
N VAL A 258 -19.47 2.07 -4.48
CA VAL A 258 -20.54 2.43 -5.45
C VAL A 258 -21.04 1.20 -6.21
N GLU A 259 -22.36 1.11 -6.38
CA GLU A 259 -23.05 0.07 -7.16
C GLU A 259 -23.84 0.68 -8.33
N PRO A 260 -24.03 -0.03 -9.47
CA PRO A 260 -23.45 -1.34 -9.78
C PRO A 260 -21.93 -1.30 -9.89
N ARG A 261 -21.26 -2.33 -9.36
CA ARG A 261 -19.80 -2.53 -9.49
C ARG A 261 -19.33 -2.52 -10.93
N GLY A 262 -18.05 -2.20 -11.10
CA GLY A 262 -17.45 -1.91 -12.40
C GLY A 262 -17.39 -0.41 -12.66
N GLY A 263 -16.93 -0.05 -13.86
CA GLY A 263 -16.61 1.35 -14.14
C GLY A 263 -15.42 1.83 -13.32
N GLN A 264 -15.14 3.12 -13.46
CA GLN A 264 -13.89 3.70 -13.00
C GLN A 264 -13.92 5.24 -13.00
N THR A 265 -13.13 5.87 -12.13
CA THR A 265 -13.02 7.34 -12.06
C THR A 265 -11.62 7.80 -11.65
N ASN A 266 -11.25 9.01 -12.06
CA ASN A 266 -10.03 9.70 -11.64
C ASN A 266 -10.30 10.80 -10.59
N ARG A 267 -11.55 10.99 -10.18
CA ARG A 267 -11.96 11.91 -9.10
C ARG A 267 -12.23 11.11 -7.83
N PRO A 268 -11.77 11.57 -6.65
CA PRO A 268 -12.19 11.01 -5.37
C PRO A 268 -13.72 11.00 -5.23
N VAL A 269 -14.28 9.84 -4.90
CA VAL A 269 -15.69 9.64 -4.55
C VAL A 269 -15.78 9.13 -3.13
N ARG A 270 -16.84 9.50 -2.42
CA ARG A 270 -17.05 9.10 -1.03
C ARG A 270 -17.44 7.63 -0.94
N VAL A 271 -16.78 6.90 -0.03
CA VAL A 271 -17.17 5.55 0.35
C VAL A 271 -18.13 5.64 1.53
N ASP A 272 -19.40 5.34 1.30
CA ASP A 272 -20.44 5.32 2.35
C ASP A 272 -20.38 4.03 3.18
N GLY A 273 -20.96 4.07 4.40
CA GLY A 273 -21.10 2.89 5.27
C GLY A 273 -20.36 2.97 6.61
N PHE A 274 -19.59 4.04 6.84
CA PHE A 274 -18.88 4.29 8.10
C PHE A 274 -19.71 5.03 9.16
N GLY A 275 -20.85 5.63 8.79
CA GLY A 275 -21.59 6.52 9.70
C GLY A 275 -20.69 7.64 10.23
N ASP A 276 -20.73 7.90 11.54
CA ASP A 276 -19.92 8.92 12.23
C ASP A 276 -18.65 8.34 12.87
N ALA A 277 -18.14 7.20 12.37
CA ALA A 277 -17.00 6.48 12.98
C ALA A 277 -15.70 7.31 13.04
N GLY A 278 -15.52 8.25 12.11
CA GLY A 278 -14.34 9.10 12.02
C GLY A 278 -13.08 8.28 11.69
N VAL A 279 -12.90 7.95 10.40
CA VAL A 279 -11.77 7.14 9.94
C VAL A 279 -10.45 7.92 10.03
N VAL A 280 -9.42 7.31 10.61
CA VAL A 280 -8.11 7.93 10.85
C VAL A 280 -6.98 7.30 10.05
N GLN A 281 -7.12 6.04 9.64
CA GLN A 281 -6.11 5.32 8.85
C GLN A 281 -6.78 4.41 7.83
N VAL A 282 -6.13 4.23 6.68
CA VAL A 282 -6.53 3.26 5.65
C VAL A 282 -5.35 2.37 5.25
N ALA A 283 -5.65 1.15 4.83
CA ALA A 283 -4.68 0.22 4.24
C ALA A 283 -5.31 -0.55 3.07
N GLY A 284 -4.49 -1.02 2.13
CA GLY A 284 -4.93 -1.67 0.90
C GLY A 284 -4.23 -2.99 0.66
N GLY A 285 -5.00 -4.03 0.34
CA GLY A 285 -4.49 -5.30 -0.19
C GLY A 285 -4.79 -5.45 -1.67
N GLN A 286 -4.59 -6.64 -2.21
CA GLN A 286 -4.73 -6.92 -3.64
C GLN A 286 -6.15 -6.67 -4.18
N HIS A 287 -7.19 -6.88 -3.37
CA HIS A 287 -8.57 -6.69 -3.82
C HIS A 287 -9.50 -6.15 -2.73
N PHE A 288 -8.93 -5.63 -1.64
CA PHE A 288 -9.67 -5.18 -0.47
C PHE A 288 -9.02 -3.94 0.14
N ALA A 289 -9.81 -3.19 0.89
CA ALA A 289 -9.35 -2.07 1.68
C ALA A 289 -9.73 -2.27 3.14
N LEU A 290 -8.93 -1.68 4.02
CA LEU A 290 -9.17 -1.57 5.44
C LEU A 290 -9.28 -0.10 5.81
N ALA A 291 -10.12 0.19 6.79
CA ALA A 291 -10.16 1.47 7.47
C ALA A 291 -10.12 1.24 8.99
N LEU A 292 -9.34 2.05 9.68
CA LEU A 292 -9.31 2.12 11.15
C LEU A 292 -10.00 3.41 11.55
N ASP A 293 -11.01 3.29 12.40
CA ASP A 293 -11.70 4.45 12.94
C ASP A 293 -11.09 4.95 14.26
N SER A 294 -11.54 6.14 14.68
CA SER A 294 -11.07 6.81 15.89
C SER A 294 -11.32 6.05 17.19
N ALA A 295 -12.26 5.10 17.18
CA ALA A 295 -12.55 4.21 18.30
C ALA A 295 -11.71 2.91 18.28
N GLY A 296 -10.90 2.72 17.25
CA GLY A 296 -10.08 1.53 17.05
C GLY A 296 -10.81 0.36 16.38
N THR A 297 -12.00 0.58 15.82
CA THR A 297 -12.70 -0.45 15.05
C THR A 297 -12.11 -0.54 13.65
N VAL A 298 -11.87 -1.77 13.20
CA VAL A 298 -11.41 -2.05 11.84
C VAL A 298 -12.59 -2.39 10.95
N TRP A 299 -12.64 -1.74 9.80
CA TRP A 299 -13.62 -1.95 8.75
C TRP A 299 -12.93 -2.55 7.52
N THR A 300 -13.62 -3.41 6.79
CA THR A 300 -13.12 -4.05 5.57
C THR A 300 -14.18 -4.05 4.47
N TRP A 301 -13.75 -3.88 3.22
CA TRP A 301 -14.58 -4.04 2.03
C TRP A 301 -13.73 -4.41 0.82
N GLY A 302 -14.39 -4.79 -0.27
CA GLY A 302 -13.76 -5.31 -1.47
C GLY A 302 -14.09 -6.78 -1.71
N ARG A 303 -13.25 -7.47 -2.48
CA ARG A 303 -13.42 -8.90 -2.79
C ARG A 303 -12.98 -9.77 -1.62
N THR A 304 -13.90 -10.58 -1.10
CA THR A 304 -13.80 -11.30 0.18
C THR A 304 -13.07 -12.62 0.13
N VAL A 305 -12.35 -12.90 -0.97
CA VAL A 305 -11.62 -14.15 -1.13
C VAL A 305 -10.60 -14.32 0.01
N THR A 306 -10.37 -15.56 0.43
CA THR A 306 -9.39 -15.92 1.47
C THR A 306 -9.72 -15.51 2.91
N GLY A 307 -10.96 -15.13 3.23
CA GLY A 307 -11.41 -14.91 4.63
C GLY A 307 -10.99 -13.56 5.22
N ILE A 308 -10.70 -12.59 4.35
CA ILE A 308 -10.34 -11.21 4.72
C ILE A 308 -11.44 -10.45 5.50
N LEU A 309 -12.65 -11.02 5.58
CA LEU A 309 -13.74 -10.51 6.42
C LEU A 309 -13.53 -10.77 7.91
N GLY A 310 -12.73 -11.78 8.26
CA GLY A 310 -12.54 -12.17 9.66
C GLY A 310 -13.77 -12.80 10.33
N ASP A 311 -14.85 -13.08 9.60
CA ASP A 311 -16.11 -13.62 10.13
C ASP A 311 -16.19 -15.16 10.07
N GLY A 312 -15.16 -15.82 9.54
CA GLY A 312 -15.10 -17.25 9.32
C GLY A 312 -15.54 -17.72 7.93
N THR A 313 -16.07 -16.82 7.09
CA THR A 313 -16.49 -17.17 5.72
C THR A 313 -15.33 -17.13 4.73
N THR A 314 -15.42 -17.89 3.64
CA THR A 314 -14.42 -17.90 2.55
C THR A 314 -15.04 -17.74 1.17
N ASP A 315 -16.30 -17.32 1.13
CA ASP A 315 -17.02 -17.18 -0.13
C ASP A 315 -16.36 -16.07 -0.97
N ASP A 316 -16.22 -16.33 -2.26
CA ASP A 316 -15.74 -15.34 -3.22
C ASP A 316 -16.89 -14.38 -3.56
N THR A 317 -17.12 -13.44 -2.66
CA THR A 317 -18.09 -12.37 -2.81
C THR A 317 -17.39 -11.02 -2.89
N VAL A 318 -18.15 -9.98 -3.18
CA VAL A 318 -17.62 -8.61 -3.16
C VAL A 318 -18.54 -7.79 -2.28
N LEU A 319 -17.94 -7.13 -1.29
CA LEU A 319 -18.59 -6.13 -0.47
C LEU A 319 -18.27 -4.75 -1.02
N SER A 320 -19.27 -4.09 -1.59
CA SER A 320 -19.15 -2.68 -2.02
C SER A 320 -19.50 -1.71 -0.91
N SER A 321 -19.63 -2.18 0.33
CA SER A 321 -19.86 -1.34 1.50
C SER A 321 -19.01 -1.86 2.67
N PRO A 322 -18.33 -0.98 3.41
CA PRO A 322 -17.57 -1.30 4.62
C PRO A 322 -18.36 -2.14 5.62
N ARG A 323 -17.69 -3.14 6.18
CA ARG A 323 -18.19 -3.92 7.32
C ARG A 323 -17.16 -4.00 8.43
N PRO A 324 -17.57 -3.91 9.71
CA PRO A 324 -16.65 -4.07 10.82
C PRO A 324 -16.14 -5.52 10.87
N VAL A 325 -14.85 -5.68 11.13
CA VAL A 325 -14.21 -6.98 11.32
C VAL A 325 -14.51 -7.48 12.74
N PRO A 326 -15.19 -8.62 12.92
CA PRO A 326 -15.62 -9.07 14.23
C PRO A 326 -14.47 -9.67 15.04
N GLY A 327 -14.53 -9.52 16.37
CA GLY A 327 -13.64 -10.23 17.30
C GLY A 327 -12.24 -9.65 17.47
N LEU A 328 -11.97 -8.47 16.91
CA LEU A 328 -10.75 -7.69 17.20
C LEU A 328 -10.95 -6.83 18.46
N PRO A 329 -9.91 -6.65 19.30
CA PRO A 329 -9.88 -5.54 20.25
C PRO A 329 -9.75 -4.21 19.50
N PRO A 330 -9.95 -3.06 20.18
CA PRO A 330 -9.60 -1.76 19.60
C PRO A 330 -8.14 -1.75 19.13
N LEU A 331 -7.94 -1.46 17.85
CA LEU A 331 -6.62 -1.36 17.24
C LEU A 331 -6.14 0.08 17.18
N ARG A 332 -4.82 0.26 17.17
CA ARG A 332 -4.17 1.56 16.98
C ARG A 332 -3.49 1.70 15.62
N TRP A 333 -3.38 0.60 14.88
CA TRP A 333 -2.74 0.56 13.58
C TRP A 333 -3.30 -0.59 12.73
N VAL A 334 -3.46 -0.34 11.43
CA VAL A 334 -3.78 -1.36 10.42
C VAL A 334 -2.78 -1.34 9.27
N GLY A 335 -2.58 -2.50 8.65
CA GLY A 335 -1.77 -2.67 7.47
C GLY A 335 -2.22 -3.87 6.65
N ALA A 336 -1.69 -4.00 5.44
CA ALA A 336 -2.01 -5.13 4.57
C ALA A 336 -0.78 -5.53 3.73
N SER A 337 -0.64 -6.82 3.46
CA SER A 337 0.33 -7.36 2.50
C SER A 337 -0.39 -8.37 1.60
N GLU A 338 -0.46 -8.08 0.29
CA GLU A 338 -1.18 -8.85 -0.75
C GLU A 338 -2.59 -9.33 -0.35
N SER A 339 -2.68 -10.42 0.42
CA SER A 339 -3.93 -11.09 0.84
C SER A 339 -4.10 -11.17 2.36
N SER A 340 -3.24 -10.49 3.11
CA SER A 340 -3.16 -10.59 4.57
C SER A 340 -3.36 -9.23 5.22
N PRO A 341 -4.54 -9.01 5.83
CA PRO A 341 -4.77 -7.94 6.78
C PRO A 341 -3.96 -8.13 8.07
N TYR A 342 -3.47 -7.02 8.61
CA TYR A 342 -2.83 -6.95 9.92
C TYR A 342 -3.40 -5.80 10.72
N GLY A 343 -3.30 -5.92 12.04
CA GLY A 343 -3.45 -4.76 12.90
C GLY A 343 -2.76 -4.95 14.25
N ILE A 344 -2.51 -3.84 14.92
CA ILE A 344 -1.78 -3.81 16.18
C ILE A 344 -2.70 -3.14 17.22
N ASP A 345 -2.87 -3.77 18.37
CA ASP A 345 -3.66 -3.21 19.46
C ASP A 345 -2.87 -2.23 20.35
N GLY A 346 -3.57 -1.63 21.33
CA GLY A 346 -2.98 -0.69 22.28
C GLY A 346 -1.85 -1.26 23.14
N ALA A 347 -1.77 -2.60 23.29
CA ALA A 347 -0.71 -3.29 24.02
C ALA A 347 0.45 -3.73 23.10
N GLY A 348 0.39 -3.40 21.81
CA GLY A 348 1.38 -3.83 20.82
C GLY A 348 1.22 -5.28 20.36
N ALA A 349 0.11 -5.96 20.66
CA ALA A 349 -0.13 -7.29 20.14
C ALA A 349 -0.52 -7.21 18.65
N LEU A 350 0.17 -8.03 17.83
CA LEU A 350 -0.10 -8.16 16.41
C LEU A 350 -1.25 -9.15 16.18
N TRP A 351 -2.21 -8.74 15.36
CA TRP A 351 -3.33 -9.52 14.87
C TRP A 351 -3.21 -9.70 13.36
N SER A 352 -3.58 -10.89 12.88
CA SER A 352 -3.73 -11.16 11.44
C SER A 352 -4.97 -11.99 11.18
N TRP A 353 -5.56 -11.83 10.00
CA TRP A 353 -6.63 -12.69 9.49
C TRP A 353 -6.46 -12.88 7.98
N GLY A 354 -7.41 -13.59 7.35
CA GLY A 354 -7.30 -14.02 5.97
C GLY A 354 -6.23 -15.11 5.79
N ARG A 355 -5.17 -14.79 5.05
CA ARG A 355 -4.08 -15.74 4.78
C ARG A 355 -3.01 -15.79 5.88
N GLY A 356 -3.00 -14.83 6.81
CA GLY A 356 -1.96 -14.70 7.85
C GLY A 356 -0.58 -14.30 7.30
N PRO A 357 0.47 -14.19 8.13
CA PRO A 357 1.82 -13.96 7.64
C PRO A 357 2.26 -15.04 6.66
N VAL A 358 2.99 -14.62 5.61
CA VAL A 358 3.36 -15.47 4.48
C VAL A 358 4.09 -16.74 4.96
N ARG A 359 3.39 -17.89 4.83
CA ARG A 359 3.88 -19.26 5.02
C ARG A 359 4.40 -19.59 6.43
N SER A 360 3.51 -19.61 7.41
CA SER A 360 3.64 -20.59 8.50
C SER A 360 3.60 -22.03 7.92
N PRO A 361 4.33 -23.00 8.51
CA PRO A 361 4.39 -24.37 7.98
C PRO A 361 3.04 -25.12 8.01
N GLU A 362 2.00 -24.55 8.63
CA GLU A 362 0.62 -25.01 8.50
C GLU A 362 -0.23 -23.95 7.76
N PRO A 363 -0.88 -24.29 6.62
CA PRO A 363 -1.75 -23.37 5.91
C PRO A 363 -3.11 -23.30 6.61
N ALA A 364 -3.15 -22.81 7.85
CA ALA A 364 -4.41 -22.43 8.46
C ALA A 364 -4.84 -21.14 7.77
N ARG A 365 -5.88 -21.21 6.93
CA ARG A 365 -6.63 -20.01 6.54
C ARG A 365 -7.22 -19.45 7.83
N ASP A 366 -6.66 -18.37 8.34
CA ASP A 366 -7.17 -17.70 9.52
C ASP A 366 -8.32 -16.80 9.11
N THR A 367 -9.46 -17.45 8.83
CA THR A 367 -10.71 -16.78 8.43
C THR A 367 -11.32 -15.94 9.55
N ARG A 368 -10.71 -15.94 10.74
CA ARG A 368 -11.02 -15.09 11.89
C ARG A 368 -9.73 -14.45 12.42
N PRO A 369 -9.79 -13.24 13.00
CA PRO A 369 -8.66 -12.61 13.65
C PRO A 369 -7.96 -13.51 14.66
N ARG A 370 -6.65 -13.62 14.53
CA ARG A 370 -5.78 -14.32 15.48
C ARG A 370 -4.60 -13.46 15.86
N ARG A 371 -4.18 -13.61 17.12
CA ARG A 371 -2.95 -13.02 17.62
C ARG A 371 -1.74 -13.77 17.05
N VAL A 372 -0.79 -13.05 16.49
CA VAL A 372 0.51 -13.58 16.06
C VAL A 372 1.45 -13.58 17.27
N PRO A 373 2.01 -14.73 17.67
CA PRO A 373 2.99 -14.78 18.76
C PRO A 373 4.26 -14.00 18.38
N LEU A 374 4.65 -13.04 19.23
CA LEU A 374 5.82 -12.20 19.04
C LEU A 374 6.67 -12.17 20.33
N ALA A 375 7.95 -11.89 20.18
CA ALA A 375 8.88 -11.74 21.30
C ALA A 375 8.69 -10.42 22.08
N GLY A 376 7.93 -9.46 21.54
CA GLY A 376 7.70 -8.15 22.12
C GLY A 376 6.56 -7.40 21.43
N PRO A 377 6.26 -6.16 21.85
CA PRO A 377 5.21 -5.34 21.25
C PRO A 377 5.58 -4.90 19.84
N ALA A 378 4.68 -5.10 18.87
CA ALA A 378 4.84 -4.67 17.51
C ALA A 378 4.59 -3.16 17.35
N GLN A 379 5.39 -2.54 16.48
CA GLN A 379 5.23 -1.15 16.03
C GLN A 379 4.62 -1.06 14.62
N THR A 380 5.07 -1.92 13.70
CA THR A 380 4.59 -2.00 12.32
C THR A 380 4.89 -3.38 11.72
N VAL A 381 4.24 -3.71 10.61
CA VAL A 381 4.44 -4.94 9.85
C VAL A 381 4.52 -4.63 8.36
N SER A 382 5.46 -5.27 7.67
CA SER A 382 5.51 -5.31 6.22
C SER A 382 5.80 -6.74 5.76
N GLY A 383 4.78 -7.42 5.22
CA GLY A 383 4.91 -8.78 4.71
C GLY A 383 5.43 -9.76 5.77
N ALA A 384 6.63 -10.31 5.55
CA ALA A 384 7.31 -11.22 6.46
C ALA A 384 8.05 -10.53 7.62
N LEU A 385 8.13 -9.19 7.64
CA LEU A 385 8.82 -8.43 8.69
C LEU A 385 7.86 -7.80 9.69
N VAL A 386 8.26 -7.84 10.95
CA VAL A 386 7.69 -7.03 12.03
C VAL A 386 8.79 -6.19 12.66
N LEU A 387 8.50 -4.93 12.95
CA LEU A 387 9.33 -4.10 13.80
C LEU A 387 8.80 -4.18 15.22
N LEU A 388 9.61 -4.66 16.16
CA LEU A 388 9.28 -4.71 17.58
C LEU A 388 9.83 -3.47 18.28
N ALA A 389 9.12 -2.96 19.28
CA ALA A 389 9.66 -1.94 20.17
C ALA A 389 10.85 -2.51 20.96
N PRO A 390 11.78 -1.67 21.44
CA PRO A 390 12.87 -2.13 22.29
C PRO A 390 12.30 -2.84 23.52
N GLY A 391 12.93 -3.95 23.90
CA GLY A 391 12.56 -4.65 25.14
C GLY A 391 12.96 -3.81 26.34
N ASP A 392 12.14 -3.84 27.39
CA ASP A 392 12.45 -3.26 28.70
C ASP A 392 13.67 -3.94 29.37
#